data_AF-A0A819TEI4-F1
#
_entry.id   AF-A0A819TEI4-F1
#
_cell.length_a   1.000
_cell.length_b   1.000
_cell.length_c   1.000
_cell.angle_alpha   90.00
_cell.angle_beta   90.00
_cell.angle_gamma   90.00
#
_symmetry.space_group_name_H-M   'P 1'
#
loop_
_entity.id
_entity.type
_entity.pdbx_description
1 polymer ?
#
loop_
_entity_poly.entity_id
_entity_poly.type
_entity_poly.pdbx_seq_one_letter_code
_entity_poly.pdbx_strand_id
1 'polypeptide(L)'
;MSSKRDRDKEDLPYELDDDDTDSDYETHMPASKKSKKGAPKPLSLRVQLNALTVPVLKNILRSNHQNPFGNKAELISRIIYLVRHGGYPRCPKCKFGRLKKSLHRRKNQSKFYCPGFPTGFREGDSFYRCNYVTDTCEKETFVLAAALNLIA
;
A
#
# COMPACT_ATOMS: atom_id res chain seq x y z
N MET A 1 37.33 -16.08 -26.44
CA MET A 1 36.20 -17.01 -26.67
C MET A 1 34.91 -16.26 -26.43
N SER A 2 34.34 -15.77 -27.53
CA SER A 2 33.13 -14.98 -27.60
C SER A 2 31.89 -15.87 -27.49
N SER A 3 30.88 -15.44 -26.74
CA SER A 3 29.51 -15.95 -26.93
C SER A 3 28.53 -14.85 -26.57
N LYS A 4 28.27 -13.99 -27.57
CA LYS A 4 27.10 -13.11 -27.60
C LYS A 4 25.93 -14.00 -27.99
N ARG A 5 24.87 -14.01 -27.17
CA ARG A 5 23.60 -14.63 -27.53
C ARG A 5 22.67 -13.50 -27.94
N ASP A 6 22.54 -13.32 -29.24
CA ASP A 6 21.50 -12.53 -29.84
C ASP A 6 20.16 -13.23 -29.57
N ARG A 7 19.21 -12.47 -29.03
CA ARG A 7 17.86 -12.94 -28.71
C ARG A 7 16.94 -12.21 -29.67
N ASP A 8 16.78 -12.80 -30.84
CA ASP A 8 15.81 -12.37 -31.84
C ASP A 8 14.43 -12.37 -31.20
N LYS A 9 13.81 -11.19 -31.20
CA LYS A 9 12.47 -10.98 -30.69
C LYS A 9 11.61 -10.70 -31.91
N GLU A 10 10.94 -11.73 -32.39
CA GLU A 10 10.01 -11.64 -33.50
C GLU A 10 8.81 -10.77 -33.10
N ASP A 11 8.63 -9.68 -33.85
CA ASP A 11 7.47 -8.81 -33.77
C ASP A 11 6.28 -9.53 -34.43
N LEU A 12 5.29 -9.90 -33.62
CA LEU A 12 4.00 -10.39 -34.13
C LEU A 12 3.13 -9.17 -34.50
N PRO A 13 2.71 -9.02 -35.77
CA PRO A 13 1.75 -8.01 -36.15
C PRO A 13 0.38 -8.37 -35.57
N TYR A 14 -0.15 -7.50 -34.72
CA TYR A 14 -1.52 -7.60 -34.23
C TYR A 14 -2.42 -6.88 -35.26
N GLU A 15 -3.08 -7.66 -36.11
CA GLU A 15 -4.14 -7.15 -36.97
C GLU A 15 -5.35 -6.80 -36.10
N LEU A 16 -5.70 -5.52 -36.08
CA LEU A 16 -6.93 -4.99 -35.49
C LEU A 16 -7.98 -5.04 -36.60
N ASP A 17 -8.88 -6.01 -36.53
CA ASP A 17 -10.08 -6.04 -37.36
C ASP A 17 -11.04 -4.94 -36.87
N ASP A 18 -11.28 -3.97 -37.75
CA ASP A 18 -12.28 -2.91 -37.60
C ASP A 18 -13.68 -3.53 -37.75
N ASP A 19 -14.28 -3.91 -36.62
CA ASP A 19 -15.67 -4.39 -36.56
C ASP A 19 -16.62 -3.19 -36.47
N ASP A 20 -17.00 -2.67 -37.64
CA ASP A 20 -18.06 -1.67 -37.85
C ASP A 20 -19.43 -2.26 -37.47
N THR A 21 -19.74 -2.28 -36.17
CA THR A 21 -21.09 -2.62 -35.70
C THR A 21 -21.92 -1.36 -35.50
N ASP A 22 -22.56 -0.90 -36.58
CA ASP A 22 -23.72 0.00 -36.53
C ASP A 22 -24.86 -0.72 -35.80
N SER A 23 -25.05 -0.41 -34.51
CA SER A 23 -26.24 -0.80 -33.78
C SER A 23 -26.97 0.44 -33.29
N ASP A 24 -28.00 0.79 -34.05
CA ASP A 24 -29.09 1.70 -33.69
C ASP A 24 -29.73 1.21 -32.38
N TYR A 25 -29.25 1.71 -31.24
CA TYR A 25 -29.96 1.57 -29.98
C TYR A 25 -30.88 2.80 -29.82
N GLU A 26 -32.15 2.61 -30.13
CA GLU A 26 -33.22 3.56 -29.84
C GLU A 26 -33.18 3.96 -28.36
N THR A 27 -32.83 5.23 -28.14
CA THR A 27 -32.73 5.83 -26.81
C THR A 27 -34.13 6.17 -26.30
N HIS A 28 -34.82 5.17 -25.73
CA HIS A 28 -36.00 5.42 -24.91
C HIS A 28 -35.59 5.99 -23.55
N MET A 29 -35.71 7.31 -23.38
CA MET A 29 -35.53 7.97 -22.09
C MET A 29 -36.75 7.79 -21.18
N PRO A 30 -36.64 7.08 -20.04
CA PRO A 30 -37.74 6.98 -19.08
C PRO A 30 -37.86 8.25 -18.23
N ALA A 31 -39.10 8.64 -17.97
CA ALA A 31 -39.49 9.82 -17.21
C ALA A 31 -38.80 9.92 -15.84
N SER A 32 -38.24 11.11 -15.59
CA SER A 32 -37.48 11.49 -14.40
C SER A 32 -38.33 11.41 -13.13
N LYS A 33 -38.11 10.35 -12.33
CA LYS A 33 -38.74 10.19 -11.02
C LYS A 33 -37.98 11.05 -10.00
N LYS A 34 -38.70 11.95 -9.31
CA LYS A 34 -38.18 12.81 -8.24
C LYS A 34 -37.60 11.95 -7.10
N SER A 35 -36.27 11.79 -7.08
CA SER A 35 -35.55 11.08 -6.03
C SER A 35 -35.66 11.80 -4.69
N LYS A 36 -36.27 11.13 -3.71
CA LYS A 36 -36.29 11.57 -2.31
C LYS A 36 -34.85 11.75 -1.83
N LYS A 37 -34.51 12.93 -1.29
CA LYS A 37 -33.19 13.25 -0.69
C LYS A 37 -32.94 12.36 0.54
N GLY A 38 -32.48 11.13 0.31
CA GLY A 38 -31.91 10.29 1.35
C GLY A 38 -30.53 10.80 1.72
N ALA A 39 -30.21 10.83 3.02
CA ALA A 39 -28.87 11.16 3.50
C ALA A 39 -27.83 10.30 2.75
N PRO A 40 -26.70 10.90 2.31
CA PRO A 40 -25.69 10.18 1.54
C PRO A 40 -25.17 9.03 2.39
N LYS A 41 -25.33 7.80 1.89
CA LYS A 41 -24.72 6.62 2.52
C LYS A 41 -23.21 6.86 2.60
N PRO A 42 -22.55 6.51 3.72
CA PRO A 42 -21.12 6.70 3.84
C PRO A 42 -20.43 5.96 2.69
N LEU A 43 -19.74 6.72 1.84
CA LEU A 43 -18.98 6.16 0.73
C LEU A 43 -17.97 5.15 1.28
N SER A 44 -17.74 4.04 0.57
CA SER A 44 -16.75 3.07 1.01
C SER A 44 -15.39 3.73 1.17
N LEU A 45 -14.62 3.34 2.19
CA LEU A 45 -13.29 3.90 2.47
C LEU A 45 -12.39 3.87 1.22
N ARG A 46 -12.50 2.82 0.40
CA ARG A 46 -11.76 2.68 -0.85
C ARG A 46 -12.13 3.75 -1.88
N VAL A 47 -13.41 4.13 -1.99
CA VAL A 47 -13.85 5.21 -2.88
C VAL A 47 -13.29 6.55 -2.40
N GLN A 48 -13.35 6.82 -1.10
CA GLN A 48 -12.79 8.04 -0.50
C GLN A 48 -11.28 8.14 -0.77
N LEU A 49 -10.52 7.06 -0.55
CA LEU A 49 -9.07 7.05 -0.80
C LEU A 49 -8.72 7.12 -2.29
N ASN A 50 -9.57 6.63 -3.19
CA ASN A 50 -9.34 6.76 -4.63
C ASN A 50 -9.47 8.20 -5.13
N ALA A 51 -10.31 9.02 -4.49
CA ALA A 51 -10.43 10.44 -4.79
C ALA A 51 -9.16 11.24 -4.41
N LEU A 52 -8.33 10.72 -3.50
CA LEU A 52 -7.11 11.37 -3.08
C LEU A 52 -5.96 11.19 -4.09
N THR A 53 -5.06 12.17 -4.12
CA THR A 53 -3.85 12.13 -4.93
C THR A 53 -2.75 11.28 -4.27
N VAL A 54 -1.81 10.78 -5.07
CA VAL A 54 -0.68 9.98 -4.55
C VAL A 54 0.15 10.72 -3.48
N PRO A 55 0.48 12.02 -3.63
CA PRO A 55 1.20 12.77 -2.59
C PRO A 55 0.45 12.80 -1.25
N VAL A 56 -0.88 12.97 -1.29
CA VAL A 56 -1.72 12.94 -0.09
C VAL A 56 -1.66 11.56 0.57
N LEU A 57 -1.89 10.48 -0.18
CA LEU A 57 -1.82 9.11 0.36
C LEU A 57 -0.47 8.80 1.02
N LYS A 58 0.63 9.29 0.42
CA LYS A 58 1.97 9.18 1.02
C LYS A 58 2.09 9.96 2.32
N ASN A 59 1.53 11.17 2.41
CA ASN A 59 1.52 11.95 3.64
C ASN A 59 0.72 11.27 4.76
N ILE A 60 -0.44 10.67 4.44
CA ILE A 60 -1.24 9.88 5.39
C ILE A 60 -0.41 8.72 5.98
N LEU A 61 0.37 8.03 5.16
CA LEU A 61 1.25 6.97 5.63
C LEU A 61 2.42 7.52 6.48
N ARG A 62 3.05 8.63 6.07
CA ARG A 62 4.16 9.25 6.81
C ARG A 62 3.77 9.76 8.19
N SER A 63 2.59 10.35 8.34
CA SER A 63 2.08 10.83 9.64
C SER A 63 1.85 9.67 10.61
N ASN A 64 1.45 8.52 10.09
CA ASN A 64 1.36 7.25 10.82
C ASN A 64 2.72 6.50 10.87
N HIS A 65 3.81 7.16 10.48
CA HIS A 65 5.17 6.66 10.40
C HIS A 65 5.38 5.44 9.47
N GLN A 66 4.41 5.09 8.63
CA GLN A 66 4.43 3.92 7.75
C GLN A 66 5.23 4.18 6.47
N ASN A 67 5.56 3.10 5.75
CA ASN A 67 6.30 3.18 4.48
C ASN A 67 5.43 3.83 3.37
N PRO A 68 5.86 4.97 2.78
CA PRO A 68 5.13 5.68 1.73
C PRO A 68 5.52 5.27 0.29
N PHE A 69 6.32 4.22 0.10
CA PHE A 69 6.72 3.73 -1.23
C PHE A 69 5.67 2.79 -1.84
N GLY A 70 5.52 2.85 -3.17
CA GLY A 70 4.58 2.03 -3.94
C GLY A 70 3.72 2.84 -4.91
N ASN A 71 2.95 2.15 -5.73
CA ASN A 71 1.96 2.74 -6.63
C ASN A 71 0.65 3.11 -5.89
N LYS A 72 -0.27 3.85 -6.53
CA LYS A 72 -1.51 4.33 -5.88
C LYS A 72 -2.33 3.19 -5.27
N ALA A 73 -2.52 2.09 -6.00
CA ALA A 73 -3.32 0.94 -5.55
C ALA A 73 -2.71 0.24 -4.33
N GLU A 74 -1.38 0.11 -4.28
CA GLU A 74 -0.64 -0.44 -3.14
C GLU A 74 -0.77 0.46 -1.91
N LEU A 75 -0.66 1.79 -2.08
CA LEU A 75 -0.81 2.74 -0.98
C LEU A 75 -2.22 2.65 -0.37
N ILE A 76 -3.26 2.63 -1.22
CA ILE A 76 -4.66 2.49 -0.77
C ILE A 76 -4.87 1.16 -0.04
N SER A 77 -4.42 0.05 -0.62
CA SER A 77 -4.56 -1.28 -0.01
C SER A 77 -3.85 -1.35 1.34
N ARG A 78 -2.68 -0.72 1.46
CA ARG A 78 -1.91 -0.62 2.70
C ARG A 78 -2.64 0.21 3.75
N ILE A 79 -3.19 1.37 3.39
CA ILE A 79 -3.98 2.20 4.31
C ILE A 79 -5.19 1.41 4.81
N ILE A 80 -5.96 0.77 3.93
CA ILE A 80 -7.13 -0.05 4.33
C ILE A 80 -6.72 -1.17 5.29
N TYR A 81 -5.62 -1.87 4.99
CA TYR A 81 -5.09 -2.92 5.86
C TYR A 81 -4.73 -2.37 7.24
N LEU A 82 -4.03 -1.23 7.29
CA LEU A 82 -3.59 -0.60 8.54
C LEU A 82 -4.75 -0.07 9.37
N VAL A 83 -5.79 0.47 8.73
CA VAL A 83 -7.03 0.89 9.41
C VAL A 83 -7.71 -0.31 10.06
N ARG A 84 -7.77 -1.44 9.36
CA ARG A 84 -8.45 -2.64 9.86
C ARG A 84 -7.65 -3.40 10.91
N HIS A 85 -6.33 -3.44 10.77
CA HIS A 85 -5.48 -4.34 11.53
C HIS A 85 -4.45 -3.65 12.42
N GLY A 86 -4.29 -2.33 12.34
CA GLY A 86 -3.20 -1.58 12.96
C GLY A 86 -1.87 -1.74 12.25
N GLY A 87 -0.92 -0.85 12.55
CA GLY A 87 0.46 -0.90 12.09
C GLY A 87 1.39 -1.60 13.09
N TYR A 88 2.42 -2.30 12.61
CA TYR A 88 3.46 -2.80 13.52
C TYR A 88 4.36 -1.65 13.97
N PRO A 89 4.63 -1.50 15.27
CA PRO A 89 5.38 -0.38 15.81
C PRO A 89 6.82 -0.34 15.30
N ARG A 90 7.45 0.81 15.52
CA ARG A 90 8.91 0.92 15.38
C ARG A 90 9.60 0.03 16.40
N CYS A 91 10.73 -0.53 16.00
CA CYS A 91 11.57 -1.32 16.87
C CYS A 91 12.09 -0.44 18.01
N PRO A 92 11.95 -0.83 19.27
CA PRO A 92 12.36 -0.01 20.42
C PRO A 92 13.88 0.16 20.51
N LYS A 93 14.67 -0.78 19.95
CA LYS A 93 16.14 -0.69 19.93
C LYS A 93 16.65 0.25 18.85
N CYS A 94 16.26 0.04 17.59
CA CYS A 94 16.80 0.85 16.50
C CYS A 94 16.00 2.11 16.21
N LYS A 95 14.73 2.20 16.62
CA LYS A 95 13.77 3.28 16.32
C LYS A 95 13.49 3.54 14.83
N PHE A 96 14.27 2.96 13.91
CA PHE A 96 14.12 3.08 12.46
C PHE A 96 13.36 1.92 11.82
N GLY A 97 13.74 0.69 12.16
CA GLY A 97 13.10 -0.52 11.63
C GLY A 97 11.72 -0.74 12.22
N ARG A 98 10.82 -1.34 11.44
CA ARG A 98 9.52 -1.81 11.94
C ARG A 98 9.55 -3.32 12.17
N LEU A 99 8.88 -3.77 13.22
CA LEU A 99 8.80 -5.19 13.53
C LEU A 99 8.04 -5.93 12.41
N LYS A 100 8.54 -7.10 12.04
CA LYS A 100 7.91 -8.02 11.10
C LYS A 100 7.58 -9.32 11.81
N LYS A 101 6.47 -9.95 11.42
CA LYS A 101 6.11 -11.28 11.90
C LYS A 101 7.06 -12.30 11.26
N SER A 102 7.68 -13.16 12.06
CA SER A 102 8.47 -14.28 11.56
C SER A 102 7.57 -15.28 10.85
N LEU A 103 7.93 -15.66 9.62
CA LEU A 103 7.24 -16.72 8.86
C LEU A 103 7.72 -18.12 9.30
N HIS A 104 8.92 -18.21 9.86
CA HIS A 104 9.48 -19.47 10.32
C HIS A 104 8.98 -19.79 11.73
N ARG A 105 7.92 -20.62 11.76
CA ARG A 105 7.35 -21.19 13.00
C ARG A 105 8.20 -22.35 13.53
N ARG A 106 9.50 -22.16 13.77
CA ARG A 106 10.18 -23.13 14.65
C ARG A 106 9.59 -22.93 16.05
N LYS A 107 9.26 -24.02 16.74
CA LYS A 107 8.41 -24.05 17.95
C LYS A 107 8.85 -23.12 19.10
N ASN A 108 10.07 -22.58 19.08
CA ASN A 108 10.63 -21.70 20.11
C ASN A 108 11.25 -20.40 19.55
N GLN A 109 10.89 -19.97 18.33
CA GLN A 109 11.41 -18.72 17.76
C GLN A 109 10.47 -17.54 18.00
N SER A 110 11.07 -16.40 18.34
CA SER A 110 10.39 -15.13 18.55
C SER A 110 9.42 -14.81 17.42
N LYS A 111 8.17 -14.46 17.77
CA LYS A 111 7.11 -14.20 16.78
C LYS A 111 7.38 -12.96 15.92
N PHE A 112 8.15 -12.01 16.43
CA PHE A 112 8.44 -10.75 15.74
C PHE A 112 9.93 -10.44 15.78
N TYR A 113 10.45 -9.92 14.66
CA TYR A 113 11.84 -9.55 14.52
C TYR A 113 11.97 -8.21 13.79
N CYS A 114 13.02 -7.46 14.13
CA CYS A 114 13.42 -6.28 13.37
C CYS A 114 14.26 -6.72 12.17
N PRO A 115 14.00 -6.23 10.93
CA PRO A 115 14.75 -6.62 9.73
C PRO A 115 16.18 -6.05 9.67
N GLY A 116 16.69 -5.46 10.76
CA GLY A 116 18.07 -5.02 10.87
C GLY A 116 18.44 -3.78 10.07
N PHE A 117 17.71 -2.66 10.28
CA PHE A 117 18.22 -1.36 9.82
C PHE A 117 19.54 -1.01 10.52
N PRO A 118 20.51 -0.39 9.80
CA PRO A 118 21.74 0.08 10.40
C PRO A 118 21.41 1.19 11.42
N THR A 119 21.81 0.98 12.67
CA THR A 119 21.48 1.87 13.80
C THR A 119 22.43 3.02 14.02
N GLY A 120 23.50 3.09 13.21
CA GLY A 120 24.53 4.12 13.30
C GLY A 120 25.89 3.58 12.88
N PHE A 121 26.83 4.50 12.70
CA PHE A 121 28.25 4.21 12.63
C PHE A 121 28.77 4.25 14.08
N ARG A 122 29.22 3.11 14.62
CA ARG A 122 30.18 3.17 15.72
C ARG A 122 31.52 3.56 15.12
N GLU A 123 32.31 4.35 15.84
CA GLU A 123 33.70 4.65 15.49
C GLU A 123 34.42 3.34 15.14
N GLY A 124 34.77 3.14 13.85
CA GLY A 124 35.36 1.90 13.34
C GLY A 124 34.57 1.12 12.27
N ASP A 125 33.89 1.79 11.34
CA ASP A 125 33.46 1.30 10.00
C ASP A 125 32.64 -0.02 9.90
N SER A 126 32.09 -0.54 10.99
CA SER A 126 31.29 -1.78 10.97
C SER A 126 29.79 -1.47 10.94
N PHE A 127 29.11 -1.91 9.87
CA PHE A 127 27.65 -1.85 9.74
C PHE A 127 26.99 -2.87 10.69
N TYR A 128 26.49 -2.41 11.84
CA TYR A 128 25.71 -3.25 12.74
C TYR A 128 24.23 -3.28 12.34
N ARG A 129 23.68 -4.47 12.12
CA ARG A 129 22.24 -4.69 11.92
C ARG A 129 21.54 -4.89 13.25
N CYS A 130 20.40 -4.22 13.44
CA CYS A 130 19.56 -4.44 14.62
C CYS A 130 19.02 -5.88 14.66
N ASN A 131 19.34 -6.62 15.72
CA ASN A 131 18.91 -8.00 15.97
C ASN A 131 17.76 -8.11 16.98
N TYR A 132 16.94 -7.06 17.12
CA TYR A 132 15.84 -7.08 18.08
C TYR A 132 14.78 -8.12 17.70
N VAL A 133 14.37 -8.89 18.70
CA VAL A 133 13.37 -9.94 18.62
C VAL A 133 12.44 -9.85 19.82
N THR A 134 11.16 -10.18 19.63
CA THR A 134 10.14 -10.18 20.69
C THR A 134 9.02 -11.18 20.37
N ASP A 135 8.38 -11.71 21.42
CA ASP A 135 7.22 -12.59 21.31
C ASP A 135 5.89 -11.83 21.28
N THR A 136 5.86 -10.66 21.92
CA THR A 136 4.71 -9.77 21.99
C THR A 136 4.96 -8.52 21.17
N CYS A 137 3.90 -8.03 20.53
CA CYS A 137 3.94 -6.83 19.72
C CYS A 137 2.53 -6.24 19.67
N GLU A 138 2.35 -5.12 20.34
CA GLU A 138 1.11 -4.34 20.28
C GLU A 138 1.14 -3.50 19.02
N LYS A 139 0.04 -3.54 18.26
CA LYS A 139 -0.06 -2.77 17.03
C LYS A 139 -0.51 -1.36 17.33
N GLU A 140 0.10 -0.40 16.65
CA GLU A 140 -0.30 1.00 16.69
C GLU A 140 -1.64 1.17 15.98
N THR A 141 -2.58 1.87 16.63
CA THR A 141 -3.84 2.28 16.01
C THR A 141 -3.56 3.25 14.87
N PHE A 142 -4.07 2.95 13.69
CA PHE A 142 -3.90 3.82 12.53
C PHE A 142 -4.90 4.98 12.58
N VAL A 143 -4.40 6.21 12.61
CA VAL A 143 -5.24 7.41 12.72
C VAL A 143 -5.53 7.94 11.33
N LEU A 144 -6.76 7.71 10.86
CA LEU A 144 -7.24 8.20 9.56
C LEU A 144 -7.77 9.65 9.64
N ALA A 145 -8.42 10.01 10.75
CA ALA A 145 -9.15 11.27 10.90
C ALA A 145 -8.25 12.52 10.82
N ALA A 146 -7.06 12.47 11.44
CA ALA A 146 -6.07 13.54 11.34
C ALA A 146 -5.61 13.79 9.89
N ALA A 147 -5.72 12.79 9.03
CA ALA A 147 -5.22 12.82 7.67
C ALA A 147 -6.25 13.36 6.65
N LEU A 148 -7.55 13.17 6.92
CA LEU A 148 -8.62 13.72 6.08
C LEU A 148 -8.95 15.18 6.43
N ASN A 149 -8.83 15.57 7.71
CA ASN A 149 -9.09 16.94 8.16
C ASN A 149 -8.03 17.96 7.71
N LEU A 150 -6.90 17.53 7.12
CA LEU A 150 -5.87 18.43 6.56
C LEU A 150 -6.22 18.92 5.14
N ILE A 151 -7.30 18.43 4.56
CA ILE A 151 -7.70 18.70 3.16
C ILE A 151 -9.01 19.50 3.09
N ALA A 152 -9.76 19.56 4.20
CA ALA A 152 -10.92 20.43 4.36
C ALA A 152 -10.48 21.81 4.84
#